data_AF-A0A3L7SJ00-F1
#
_entry.id   AF-A0A3L7SJ00-F1
#
_cell.length_a   1.000
_cell.length_b   1.000
_cell.length_c   1.000
_cell.angle_alpha   90.00
_cell.angle_beta   90.00
_cell.angle_gamma   90.00
#
_symmetry.space_group_name_H-M   'P 1'
#
loop_
_entity.id
_entity.type
_entity.pdbx_description
1 polymer ?
#
loop_
_entity_poly.entity_id
_entity_poly.type
_entity_poly.pdbx_seq_one_letter_code
_entity_poly.pdbx_strand_id
1 'polypeptide(L)'
;MPLIDPSHPLGHLLQRDRRYKLDAYMFVLEALSYAQETLNLGEEPPEEELEARPVESSVPARSRSGKPKRRPAERHLTGQQLCEAARRYALQQYGFMARTVLGTWGILSTRDLGEIVFNMIDIGQMRKTRKDKREDFHDVYDFDEAFTRDLSFSVPDNA
;
A
#
# COMPACT_ATOMS: atom_id res chain seq x y z
N MET A 1 -14.61 -16.64 -1.06
CA MET A 1 -13.28 -16.16 -0.65
C MET A 1 -12.28 -16.59 -1.69
N PRO A 2 -11.47 -15.72 -2.29
CA PRO A 2 -10.34 -16.21 -3.07
C PRO A 2 -9.41 -16.91 -2.09
N LEU A 3 -9.11 -18.17 -2.38
CA LEU A 3 -8.16 -18.99 -1.65
C LEU A 3 -6.78 -18.39 -1.90
N ILE A 4 -6.31 -17.51 -1.01
CA ILE A 4 -4.90 -17.19 -0.97
C ILE A 4 -4.19 -18.48 -0.56
N ASP A 5 -3.32 -18.96 -1.43
CA ASP A 5 -2.45 -20.10 -1.17
C ASP A 5 -1.77 -19.88 0.20
N PRO A 6 -1.88 -20.81 1.17
CA PRO A 6 -1.23 -20.68 2.48
C PRO A 6 0.29 -20.49 2.39
N SER A 7 0.91 -20.88 1.27
CA SER A 7 2.33 -20.65 0.98
C SER A 7 2.62 -19.26 0.41
N HIS A 8 1.59 -18.44 0.16
CA HIS A 8 1.75 -17.05 -0.25
C HIS A 8 2.20 -16.20 0.96
N PRO A 9 3.21 -15.32 0.82
CA PRO A 9 3.74 -14.51 1.93
C PRO A 9 2.69 -13.70 2.70
N LEU A 10 1.60 -13.30 2.04
CA LEU A 10 0.46 -12.62 2.67
C LEU A 10 -0.29 -13.51 3.68
N GLY A 11 -0.33 -14.83 3.49
CA GLY A 11 -1.00 -15.76 4.40
C GLY A 11 -0.33 -15.81 5.78
N HIS A 12 1.00 -15.78 5.84
CA HIS A 12 1.76 -15.73 7.11
C HIS A 12 1.56 -14.38 7.83
N LEU A 13 1.46 -13.31 7.06
CA LEU A 13 1.28 -11.97 7.60
C LEU A 13 -0.09 -11.83 8.31
N LEU A 14 -1.16 -12.33 7.70
CA LEU A 14 -2.51 -12.32 8.29
C LEU A 14 -2.63 -13.14 9.58
N GLN A 15 -1.72 -14.09 9.82
CA GLN A 15 -1.65 -14.83 11.09
C GLN A 15 -0.87 -14.06 12.16
N ARG A 16 0.15 -13.27 11.75
CA ARG A 16 1.02 -12.50 12.65
C ARG A 16 0.37 -11.22 13.15
N ASP A 17 -0.29 -10.46 12.26
CA ASP A 17 -0.96 -9.22 12.61
C ASP A 17 -2.45 -9.27 12.24
N ARG A 18 -3.28 -9.53 13.26
CA ARG A 18 -4.74 -9.69 13.11
C ARG A 18 -5.49 -8.36 13.19
N ARG A 19 -4.79 -7.23 13.38
CA ARG A 19 -5.40 -5.89 13.37
C ARG A 19 -5.96 -5.55 12.00
N TYR A 20 -5.32 -6.04 10.93
CA TYR A 20 -5.65 -5.74 9.55
C TYR A 20 -6.16 -6.97 8.80
N LYS A 21 -7.27 -6.80 8.08
CA LYS A 21 -7.82 -7.85 7.21
C LYS A 21 -7.04 -7.92 5.90
N LEU A 22 -7.22 -9.01 5.15
CA LEU A 22 -6.64 -9.15 3.81
C LEU A 22 -6.93 -7.94 2.91
N ASP A 23 -8.18 -7.48 2.96
CA ASP A 23 -8.64 -6.35 2.15
C ASP A 23 -7.83 -5.07 2.43
N ALA A 24 -7.30 -4.89 3.65
CA ALA A 24 -6.43 -3.77 3.99
C ALA A 24 -5.10 -3.81 3.21
N TYR A 25 -4.49 -5.00 3.09
CA TYR A 25 -3.27 -5.19 2.32
C TYR A 25 -3.51 -5.01 0.82
N MET A 26 -4.63 -5.54 0.33
CA MET A 26 -5.03 -5.35 -1.07
C MET A 26 -5.25 -3.87 -1.38
N PHE A 27 -5.96 -3.16 -0.51
CA PHE A 27 -6.20 -1.73 -0.64
C PHE A 27 -4.89 -0.92 -0.72
N VAL A 28 -3.89 -1.22 0.12
CA VAL A 28 -2.60 -0.51 0.06
C VAL A 28 -1.84 -0.81 -1.23
N LEU A 29 -1.88 -2.04 -1.74
CA LEU A 29 -1.28 -2.39 -3.02
C LEU A 29 -1.98 -1.66 -4.19
N GLU A 30 -3.31 -1.58 -4.16
CA GLU A 30 -4.09 -0.86 -5.16
C GLU A 30 -3.87 0.66 -5.09
N ALA A 31 -3.79 1.23 -3.89
CA ALA A 31 -3.45 2.64 -3.69
C ALA A 31 -2.04 2.96 -4.19
N LEU A 32 -1.08 2.05 -4.03
CA LEU A 32 0.27 2.19 -4.56
C LEU A 32 0.27 2.18 -6.10
N SER A 33 -0.43 1.22 -6.72
CA SER A 33 -0.60 1.17 -8.18
C SER A 33 -1.30 2.43 -8.70
N TYR A 34 -2.37 2.89 -8.04
CA TYR A 34 -3.03 4.15 -8.35
C TYR A 34 -2.07 5.34 -8.31
N ALA A 35 -1.23 5.43 -7.27
CA ALA A 35 -0.25 6.49 -7.16
C ALA A 35 0.78 6.48 -8.30
N GLN A 36 1.27 5.30 -8.69
CA GLN A 36 2.28 5.15 -9.74
C GLN A 36 1.71 5.29 -11.15
N GLU A 37 0.52 4.75 -11.41
CA GLU A 37 -0.06 4.66 -12.76
C GLU A 37 -0.96 5.85 -13.07
N THR A 38 -1.76 6.31 -12.10
CA THR A 38 -2.74 7.38 -12.31
C THR A 38 -2.18 8.75 -11.93
N LEU A 39 -1.49 8.84 -10.79
CA LEU A 39 -0.88 10.10 -10.35
C LEU A 39 0.56 10.29 -10.85
N ASN A 40 1.14 9.27 -11.49
CA ASN A 40 2.53 9.23 -11.95
C ASN A 40 3.52 9.67 -10.85
N LEU A 41 3.23 9.30 -9.61
CA LEU A 41 4.07 9.56 -8.44
C LEU A 41 5.14 8.47 -8.27
N GLY A 42 6.13 8.82 -7.47
CA GLY A 42 7.23 7.96 -7.08
C GLY A 42 8.46 8.13 -7.96
N GLU A 43 9.61 7.93 -7.34
CA GLU A 43 10.93 8.08 -7.96
C GLU A 43 11.69 6.77 -7.83
N GLU A 44 12.61 6.48 -8.75
CA GLU A 44 13.51 5.34 -8.58
C GLU A 44 14.68 5.80 -7.67
N PRO A 45 14.74 5.34 -6.41
CA PRO A 45 15.81 5.76 -5.51
C PRO A 45 17.14 5.15 -5.97
N PRO A 46 18.29 5.82 -5.71
CA PRO A 46 19.59 5.23 -5.96
C PRO A 46 19.75 3.91 -5.21
N GLU A 47 20.41 2.91 -5.81
CA GLU A 47 20.58 1.59 -5.17
C GLU A 47 21.29 1.67 -3.81
N GLU A 48 22.11 2.70 -3.59
CA GLU A 48 22.82 2.96 -2.33
C GLU A 48 21.89 3.33 -1.17
N GLU A 49 20.74 3.94 -1.47
CA GLU A 49 19.74 4.34 -0.47
C GLU A 49 18.78 3.21 -0.10
N LEU A 50 18.67 2.18 -0.96
CA LEU A 50 17.86 1.00 -0.71
C LEU A 50 18.44 0.17 0.44
N GLU A 51 17.57 -0.28 1.33
CA GLU A 51 17.96 -1.26 2.33
C GLU A 51 18.02 -2.68 1.75
N ALA A 52 18.94 -3.48 2.29
CA ALA A 52 19.04 -4.89 1.97
C ALA A 52 17.73 -5.60 2.39
N ARG A 53 17.26 -6.53 1.55
CA ARG A 53 16.05 -7.30 1.87
C ARG A 53 16.26 -8.11 3.16
N PRO A 54 15.23 -8.23 4.02
CA PRO A 54 15.32 -9.06 5.22
C PRO A 54 15.69 -10.50 4.86
N VAL A 55 16.70 -11.05 5.54
CA VAL A 55 17.31 -12.35 5.25
C VAL A 55 16.29 -13.51 5.38
N GLU A 56 15.30 -13.38 6.26
CA GLU A 56 14.24 -14.38 6.48
C GLU A 56 13.21 -14.47 5.33
N SER A 57 13.12 -13.44 4.49
CA SER A 57 12.24 -13.42 3.32
C SER A 57 12.84 -14.11 2.09
N SER A 58 13.99 -14.79 2.25
CA SER A 58 14.58 -15.68 1.24
C SER A 58 13.75 -16.97 1.09
N VAL A 59 12.46 -16.84 0.84
CA VAL A 59 11.73 -17.91 0.19
C VAL A 59 12.37 -18.04 -1.19
N PRO A 60 12.90 -19.21 -1.58
CA PRO A 60 13.39 -19.37 -2.94
C PRO A 60 12.21 -19.05 -3.84
N ALA A 61 12.33 -17.98 -4.64
CA ALA A 61 11.39 -17.73 -5.73
C ALA A 61 11.33 -19.04 -6.51
N ARG A 62 10.20 -19.78 -6.42
CA ARG A 62 9.98 -21.00 -7.20
C ARG A 62 10.47 -20.69 -8.60
N SER A 63 11.46 -21.44 -9.07
CA SER A 63 12.06 -21.30 -10.38
C SER A 63 10.99 -21.55 -11.44
N ARG A 64 10.21 -20.51 -11.77
CA ARG A 64 9.52 -20.47 -13.04
C ARG A 64 10.62 -20.17 -14.05
N SER A 65 11.00 -21.21 -14.78
CA SER A 65 11.90 -21.19 -15.92
C SER A 65 11.38 -20.26 -17.02
N GLY A 66 11.51 -18.97 -16.79
CA GLY A 66 11.22 -17.89 -17.71
C GLY A 66 12.26 -16.79 -17.46
N LYS A 67 12.75 -16.18 -18.55
CA LYS A 67 13.72 -15.08 -18.55
C LYS A 67 13.45 -14.12 -17.38
N PRO A 68 14.47 -13.61 -16.67
CA PRO A 68 14.27 -12.64 -15.60
C PRO A 68 13.59 -11.42 -16.21
N LYS A 69 12.25 -11.34 -16.07
CA LYS A 69 11.51 -10.13 -16.38
C LYS A 69 12.05 -9.13 -15.37
N ARG A 70 12.86 -8.17 -15.84
CA ARG A 70 13.24 -7.00 -15.05
C ARG A 70 11.95 -6.54 -14.39
N ARG A 71 11.85 -6.68 -13.07
CA ARG A 71 10.72 -6.10 -12.35
C ARG A 71 10.75 -4.62 -12.74
N PRO A 72 9.64 -4.05 -13.24
CA PRO A 72 9.62 -2.63 -13.53
C PRO A 72 10.17 -1.91 -12.30
N ALA A 73 11.05 -0.94 -12.52
CA ALA A 73 11.66 -0.15 -11.45
C ALA A 73 10.59 0.17 -10.40
N GLU A 74 10.76 -0.36 -9.19
CA GLU A 74 9.81 -0.17 -8.09
C GLU A 74 9.91 1.31 -7.72
N ARG A 75 9.01 2.14 -8.27
CA ARG A 75 8.96 3.57 -7.98
C ARG A 75 8.64 3.75 -6.50
N HIS A 76 9.57 4.33 -5.78
CA HIS A 76 9.47 4.55 -4.35
C HIS A 76 8.63 5.78 -4.07
N LEU A 77 7.67 5.66 -3.15
CA LEU A 77 6.83 6.75 -2.71
C LEU A 77 7.15 7.09 -1.26
N THR A 78 7.10 8.38 -0.92
CA THR A 78 7.14 8.78 0.49
C THR A 78 5.86 8.34 1.20
N GLY A 79 5.91 8.19 2.53
CA GLY A 79 4.73 7.83 3.31
C GLY A 79 3.56 8.80 3.11
N GLN A 80 3.86 10.09 2.99
CA GLN A 80 2.84 11.13 2.77
C GLN A 80 2.22 11.04 1.37
N GLN A 81 3.03 10.77 0.33
CA GLN A 81 2.51 10.56 -1.03
C GLN A 81 1.59 9.35 -1.10
N LEU A 82 1.98 8.25 -0.46
CA LEU A 82 1.14 7.05 -0.40
C LEU A 82 -0.15 7.31 0.40
N CYS A 83 -0.07 8.03 1.52
CA CYS A 83 -1.25 8.40 2.31
C CYS A 83 -2.25 9.20 1.47
N GLU A 84 -1.81 10.23 0.76
CA GLU A 84 -2.67 11.08 -0.06
C GLU A 84 -3.22 10.32 -1.28
N ALA A 85 -2.42 9.47 -1.91
CA ALA A 85 -2.90 8.60 -2.98
C ALA A 85 -3.96 7.61 -2.46
N ALA A 86 -3.74 7.00 -1.30
CA ALA A 86 -4.71 6.12 -0.66
C ALA A 86 -6.00 6.85 -0.32
N ARG A 87 -5.93 8.10 0.16
CA ARG A 87 -7.11 8.94 0.40
C ARG A 87 -7.93 9.14 -0.87
N ARG A 88 -7.29 9.60 -1.95
CA ARG A 88 -7.95 9.83 -3.26
C ARG A 88 -8.53 8.55 -3.83
N TYR A 89 -7.77 7.46 -3.76
CA TYR A 89 -8.21 6.16 -4.21
C TYR A 89 -9.44 5.68 -3.42
N ALA A 90 -9.43 5.77 -2.10
CA ALA A 90 -10.57 5.39 -1.26
C ALA A 90 -11.82 6.23 -1.57
N LEU A 91 -11.66 7.54 -1.76
CA LEU A 91 -12.77 8.43 -2.17
C LEU A 91 -13.31 8.07 -3.56
N GLN A 92 -12.42 7.74 -4.51
CA GLN A 92 -12.82 7.35 -5.86
C GLN A 92 -13.57 6.02 -5.88
N GLN A 93 -13.17 5.04 -5.05
CA GLN A 93 -13.79 3.71 -5.02
C GLN A 93 -15.05 3.65 -4.15
N TYR A 94 -15.05 4.33 -2.99
CA TYR A 94 -16.06 4.14 -1.95
C TYR A 94 -16.81 5.44 -1.58
N GLY A 95 -16.40 6.59 -2.09
CA GLY A 95 -17.00 7.89 -1.77
C GLY A 95 -17.08 8.14 -0.26
N PHE A 96 -18.25 8.59 0.21
CA PHE A 96 -18.51 8.83 1.63
C PHE A 96 -18.44 7.58 2.52
N MET A 97 -18.50 6.38 1.92
CA MET A 97 -18.34 5.13 2.68
C MET A 97 -16.88 4.76 2.91
N ALA A 98 -15.91 5.48 2.33
CA ALA A 98 -14.48 5.21 2.44
C ALA A 98 -14.05 4.95 3.88
N ARG A 99 -14.38 5.86 4.81
CA ARG A 99 -14.03 5.70 6.23
C ARG A 99 -14.61 4.42 6.83
N THR A 100 -15.88 4.12 6.56
CA THR A 100 -16.54 2.93 7.10
C THR A 100 -15.91 1.66 6.54
N VAL A 101 -15.68 1.60 5.23
CA VAL A 101 -15.08 0.46 4.54
C VAL A 101 -13.67 0.20 5.07
N LEU A 102 -12.81 1.22 5.05
CA LEU A 102 -11.45 1.14 5.59
C LEU A 102 -11.44 0.72 7.06
N GLY A 103 -12.34 1.27 7.88
CA GLY A 103 -12.50 0.91 9.27
C GLY A 103 -12.88 -0.56 9.47
N THR A 104 -13.74 -1.13 8.60
CA THR A 104 -14.07 -2.57 8.67
C THR A 104 -12.87 -3.47 8.35
N TRP A 105 -11.85 -2.95 7.67
CA TRP A 105 -10.60 -3.65 7.38
C TRP A 105 -9.49 -3.42 8.41
N GLY A 106 -9.76 -2.57 9.41
CA GLY A 106 -8.82 -2.21 10.47
C GLY A 106 -7.99 -0.96 10.19
N ILE A 107 -8.22 -0.26 9.07
CA ILE A 107 -7.54 1.00 8.74
C ILE A 107 -8.36 2.15 9.33
N LEU A 108 -7.88 2.73 10.44
CA LEU A 108 -8.58 3.81 11.15
C LEU A 108 -7.87 5.16 11.04
N SER A 109 -6.59 5.14 10.63
CA SER A 109 -5.74 6.31 10.56
C SER A 109 -4.65 6.13 9.50
N THR A 110 -3.95 7.23 9.20
CA THR A 110 -2.77 7.22 8.32
C THR A 110 -1.64 6.35 8.89
N ARG A 111 -1.50 6.27 10.22
CA ARG A 111 -0.56 5.36 10.89
C ARG A 111 -0.78 3.89 10.51
N ASP A 112 -2.04 3.47 10.35
CA ASP A 112 -2.36 2.09 9.98
C ASP A 112 -1.87 1.73 8.58
N LEU A 113 -1.91 2.70 7.64
CA LEU A 113 -1.32 2.52 6.31
C LEU A 113 0.19 2.26 6.42
N GLY A 114 0.88 3.00 7.30
CA GLY A 114 2.29 2.78 7.59
C GLY A 114 2.57 1.40 8.16
N GLU A 115 1.81 0.96 9.16
CA GLU A 115 1.97 -0.38 9.75
C GLU A 115 1.78 -1.49 8.70
N ILE A 116 0.79 -1.36 7.81
CA ILE A 116 0.55 -2.30 6.70
C ILE A 116 1.73 -2.32 5.72
N VAL A 117 2.26 -1.15 5.33
CA VAL A 117 3.44 -1.03 4.46
C VAL A 117 4.65 -1.70 5.09
N PHE A 118 4.94 -1.43 6.36
CA PHE A 118 6.07 -2.03 7.07
C PHE A 118 5.89 -3.54 7.25
N ASN A 119 4.68 -4.02 7.49
CA ASN A 119 4.40 -5.46 7.49
C ASN A 119 4.73 -6.10 6.12
N MET A 120 4.47 -5.41 5.00
CA MET A 120 4.84 -5.89 3.66
C MET A 120 6.34 -5.81 3.36
N ILE A 121 7.05 -4.82 3.93
CA ILE A 121 8.52 -4.72 3.88
C ILE A 121 9.15 -5.91 4.62
N ASP A 122 8.64 -6.25 5.81
CA ASP A 122 9.16 -7.35 6.63
C ASP A 122 9.12 -8.70 5.89
N ILE A 123 8.07 -8.95 5.10
CA ILE A 123 7.92 -10.18 4.30
C ILE A 123 8.58 -10.10 2.92
N GLY A 124 9.30 -9.01 2.62
CA GLY A 124 10.04 -8.82 1.36
C GLY A 124 9.17 -8.54 0.12
N GLN A 125 7.89 -8.19 0.32
CA GLN A 125 7.00 -7.78 -0.78
C GLN A 125 7.24 -6.34 -1.23
N MET A 126 7.70 -5.47 -0.32
CA MET A 126 8.10 -4.10 -0.60
C MET A 126 9.54 -3.85 -0.17
N ARG A 127 10.18 -2.87 -0.79
CA ARG A 127 11.50 -2.37 -0.37
C ARG A 127 11.32 -1.03 0.35
N LYS A 128 12.22 -0.73 1.27
CA LYS A 128 12.37 0.59 1.87
C LYS A 128 13.74 1.17 1.56
N THR A 129 13.79 2.49 1.54
CA THR A 129 15.02 3.25 1.67
C THR A 129 15.38 3.42 3.15
N ARG A 130 16.62 3.82 3.42
CA ARG A 130 17.10 4.12 4.79
C ARG A 130 16.40 5.32 5.43
N LYS A 131 15.74 6.15 4.63
CA LYS A 131 15.05 7.36 5.08
C LYS A 131 13.62 7.07 5.54
N ASP A 132 13.03 5.98 5.05
CA ASP A 132 11.63 5.66 5.35
C ASP A 132 11.45 5.23 6.80
N LYS A 133 10.50 5.87 7.47
CA LYS A 133 10.12 5.59 8.84
C LYS A 133 8.62 5.44 8.95
N ARG A 134 8.16 4.67 9.95
CA ARG A 134 6.72 4.58 10.28
C ARG A 134 6.12 5.94 10.60
N GLU A 135 6.93 6.83 11.16
CA GLU A 135 6.59 8.21 11.48
C GLU A 135 6.17 9.03 10.25
N ASP A 136 6.61 8.66 9.04
CA ASP A 136 6.20 9.35 7.80
C ASP A 136 4.71 9.20 7.49
N PHE A 137 4.04 8.27 8.18
CA PHE A 137 2.62 7.98 8.07
C PHE A 137 1.81 8.56 9.24
N HIS A 138 2.45 9.18 10.24
CA HIS A 138 1.74 9.70 11.40
C HIS A 138 1.06 11.04 11.08
N ASP A 139 -0.23 11.14 11.41
CA ASP A 139 -1.01 12.38 11.41
C ASP A 139 -0.95 13.16 10.08
N VAL A 140 -0.79 12.47 8.94
CA VAL A 140 -0.73 13.10 7.61
C VAL A 140 -2.04 13.82 7.27
N TYR A 141 -3.16 13.21 7.65
CA TYR A 141 -4.50 13.81 7.63
C TYR A 141 -5.40 13.09 8.63
N ASP A 142 -6.47 13.78 9.04
CA ASP A 142 -7.54 13.22 9.84
C ASP A 142 -8.60 12.53 8.95
N PHE A 143 -9.02 11.31 9.31
CA PHE A 143 -9.95 10.51 8.51
C PHE A 143 -11.38 11.08 8.51
N ASP A 144 -11.81 11.73 9.59
CA ASP A 144 -13.12 12.39 9.67
C ASP A 144 -13.15 13.53 8.66
N GLU A 145 -12.16 14.43 8.72
CA GLU A 145 -12.08 15.54 7.76
C GLU A 145 -11.87 15.08 6.32
N ALA A 146 -10.99 14.09 6.11
CA ALA A 146 -10.57 13.64 4.80
C ALA A 146 -11.68 12.94 4.00
N PHE A 147 -12.59 12.23 4.67
CA PHE A 147 -13.64 11.42 4.04
C PHE A 147 -15.05 12.01 4.18
N THR A 148 -15.23 13.09 4.94
CA THR A 148 -16.53 13.76 5.11
C THR A 148 -16.66 15.06 4.32
N ARG A 149 -15.56 15.73 3.96
CA ARG A 149 -15.63 17.00 3.20
C ARG A 149 -15.93 16.79 1.72
N ASP A 150 -16.98 17.49 1.26
CA ASP A 150 -17.47 17.70 -0.10
C ASP A 150 -16.66 17.02 -1.22
N LEU A 151 -17.15 15.85 -1.67
CA LEU A 151 -16.84 15.39 -3.02
C LEU A 151 -17.43 16.42 -3.99
N SER A 152 -16.58 17.25 -4.61
CA SER A 152 -17.00 18.00 -5.79
C SER A 152 -17.42 16.95 -6.82
N PHE A 153 -18.72 16.79 -7.03
CA PHE A 153 -19.23 15.97 -8.11
C PHE A 153 -18.77 16.60 -9.42
N SER A 154 -17.66 16.13 -9.99
CA SER A 154 -17.34 16.39 -11.38
C SER A 154 -18.28 15.51 -12.20
N VAL A 155 -19.33 16.12 -12.74
CA VAL A 155 -20.16 15.47 -13.77
C VAL A 155 -19.21 15.07 -14.89
N PRO A 156 -19.16 13.79 -15.31
CA PRO A 156 -18.36 13.42 -16.46
C PRO A 156 -18.88 14.21 -17.67
N ASP A 157 -17.98 14.85 -18.41
CA ASP A 157 -18.32 15.47 -19.68
C ASP A 157 -18.88 14.37 -20.60
N ASN A 158 -20.20 14.35 -20.74
CA ASN A 158 -20.86 13.55 -21.75
C ASN A 158 -20.52 14.18 -23.10
N ALA A 159 -19.73 13.44 -23.88
CA ALA A 159 -19.33 13.75 -25.25
C ALA A 159 -20.53 13.99 -26.18
#